data_AF-A0A2T5RKL8-F1
#
_entry.id   AF-A0A2T5RKL8-F1
#
_cell.length_a   1.000
_cell.length_b   1.000
_cell.length_c   1.000
_cell.angle_alpha   90.00
_cell.angle_beta   90.00
_cell.angle_gamma   90.00
#
_symmetry.space_group_name_H-M   'P 1'
#
loop_
_entity.id
_entity.type
_entity.pdbx_description
1 polymer ?
#
loop_
_entity_poly.entity_id
_entity_poly.type
_entity_poly.pdbx_seq_one_letter_code
_entity_poly.pdbx_strand_id
1 'polypeptide(L)' 'MDSSNDSKKVYIYDGSYQGLMTSLYTAFKNREAPVKILAESEFRDDLFYQKKKIITDQEKSDFFCRTD' A
#
# COMPACT_ATOMS: atom_id res chain seq x y z
N MET A 1 -7.43 5.08 -28.69
CA MET A 1 -8.16 4.51 -27.55
C MET A 1 -7.19 3.63 -26.81
N ASP A 2 -6.63 4.12 -25.71
CA ASP A 2 -5.88 3.26 -24.80
C ASP A 2 -6.90 2.59 -23.87
N SER A 3 -7.13 1.31 -24.10
CA SER A 3 -8.09 0.49 -23.34
C SER A 3 -7.43 -0.20 -22.15
N SER A 4 -6.42 0.40 -21.55
CA SER A 4 -5.85 -0.09 -20.30
C SER A 4 -6.64 0.52 -19.16
N ASN A 5 -7.76 -0.11 -18.78
CA ASN A 5 -8.40 0.13 -17.49
C ASN A 5 -7.50 -0.46 -16.39
N ASP A 6 -6.29 0.09 -16.27
CA ASP A 6 -5.35 -0.25 -15.22
C ASP A 6 -5.91 0.40 -13.97
N SER A 7 -6.67 -0.38 -13.20
CA SER A 7 -7.29 0.08 -11.96
C SER A 7 -6.20 0.69 -11.09
N LYS A 8 -6.23 2.02 -10.91
CA LYS A 8 -5.23 2.75 -10.14
C LYS A 8 -5.34 2.34 -8.68
N LYS A 9 -4.55 1.33 -8.28
CA LYS A 9 -4.56 0.80 -6.92
C LYS A 9 -3.95 1.80 -5.95
N VAL A 10 -4.65 2.08 -4.86
CA VAL A 10 -4.13 2.89 -3.76
C VAL A 10 -4.13 2.04 -2.51
N TYR A 11 -2.96 1.94 -1.87
CA TYR A 11 -2.85 1.27 -0.58
C TYR A 11 -3.08 2.29 0.53
N ILE A 12 -3.88 1.91 1.51
CA ILE A 12 -4.23 2.77 2.63
C ILE A 12 -3.83 2.05 3.92
N TYR A 13 -3.02 2.68 4.75
CA TYR A 13 -2.55 2.11 6.02
C TYR A 13 -2.91 3.02 7.21
N ASP A 14 -2.78 2.50 8.43
CA ASP A 14 -3.23 3.15 9.67
C ASP A 14 -2.46 4.43 10.09
N GLY A 15 -1.45 4.86 9.32
CA GLY A 15 -0.60 6.01 9.63
C GLY A 15 0.62 5.69 10.51
N SER A 16 0.78 4.45 10.96
CA SER A 16 1.97 4.02 11.71
C SER A 16 3.16 3.71 10.79
N TYR A 17 4.38 3.80 11.34
CA TYR A 17 5.59 3.36 10.64
C TYR A 17 5.49 1.89 10.21
N GLN A 18 5.02 1.02 11.11
CA GLN A 18 4.82 -0.40 10.85
C GLN A 18 3.83 -0.61 9.70
N GLY A 19 2.71 0.11 9.68
CA GLY A 19 1.73 0.05 8.60
C GLY A 19 2.29 0.48 7.25
N LEU A 20 3.15 1.50 7.22
CA LEU A 20 3.86 1.90 6.01
C LEU A 20 4.80 0.80 5.52
N MET A 21 5.60 0.22 6.41
CA MET A 21 6.51 -0.89 6.06
C MET A 21 5.75 -2.13 5.59
N THR A 22 4.64 -2.50 6.25
CA THR A 22 3.77 -3.58 5.81
C THR A 22 3.18 -3.32 4.41
N SER A 23 2.86 -2.05 4.09
CA SER A 23 2.36 -1.65 2.77
C SER A 23 3.39 -1.85 1.68
N LEU A 24 4.64 -1.43 1.93
CA LEU A 24 5.77 -1.62 1.02
C LEU A 24 6.08 -3.10 0.82
N TYR A 25 6.11 -3.88 1.90
CA TYR A 25 6.33 -5.33 1.84
C TYR A 25 5.25 -6.00 0.97
N THR A 26 3.99 -5.63 1.17
CA THR A 26 2.86 -6.22 0.42
C THR A 26 2.96 -5.89 -1.06
N ALA A 27 3.26 -4.64 -1.42
CA ALA A 27 3.45 -4.22 -2.81
C ALA A 27 4.60 -5.00 -3.47
N PHE A 28 5.75 -5.09 -2.78
CA PHE A 28 6.90 -5.84 -3.25
C PHE A 28 6.61 -7.33 -3.43
N LYS A 29 6.05 -7.99 -2.41
CA LYS A 29 5.82 -9.44 -2.42
C LYS A 29 4.80 -9.87 -3.47
N ASN A 30 3.75 -9.06 -3.68
CA ASN A 30 2.72 -9.33 -4.66
C ASN A 30 3.09 -8.85 -6.08
N ARG A 31 4.24 -8.18 -6.24
CA ARG A 31 4.62 -7.50 -7.49
C ARG A 31 3.54 -6.52 -7.96
N GLU A 32 2.89 -5.86 -7.01
CA GLU A 32 1.89 -4.83 -7.26
C GLU A 32 2.57 -3.45 -7.20
N ALA A 33 2.28 -2.58 -8.16
CA ALA A 33 2.73 -1.19 -8.17
C ALA A 33 1.52 -0.26 -7.89
N PRO A 34 1.13 -0.05 -6.63
CA PRO A 34 0.07 0.91 -6.32
C PRO A 34 0.51 2.31 -6.75
N VAL A 35 -0.42 3.09 -7.30
CA VAL A 35 -0.11 4.46 -7.73
C VAL A 35 0.19 5.37 -6.55
N LYS A 36 -0.33 5.02 -5.36
CA LYS A 36 -0.11 5.73 -4.09
C LYS A 36 -0.18 4.76 -2.91
N ILE A 37 0.59 5.08 -1.87
CA ILE A 37 0.47 4.49 -0.52
C ILE A 37 0.22 5.68 0.42
N LEU A 38 -0.92 5.70 1.09
CA LEU A 38 -1.38 6.85 1.88
C LEU A 38 -1.78 6.42 3.29
N ALA A 39 -1.53 7.28 4.28
CA ALA A 39 -2.11 7.09 5.60
C ALA A 39 -3.64 7.30 5.53
N GLU A 40 -4.40 6.64 6.41
CA GLU A 40 -5.86 6.78 6.48
C GLU A 40 -6.29 8.24 6.67
N SER A 41 -5.51 9.04 7.41
CA SER A 41 -5.77 10.47 7.64
C SER A 41 -5.57 11.35 6.40
N GLU A 42 -4.75 10.90 5.44
CA GLU A 42 -4.44 11.65 4.21
C GLU A 42 -5.31 11.20 3.03
N PHE A 43 -5.97 10.05 3.16
CA PHE A 43 -6.81 9.51 2.12
C PHE A 43 -8.11 10.31 1.99
N ARG A 44 -8.31 10.90 0.82
CA ARG A 44 -9.59 11.46 0.40
C ARG A 44 -10.25 10.46 -0.54
N ASP A 45 -11.44 9.99 -0.18
CA ASP A 45 -12.20 9.06 -1.01
C ASP A 45 -12.42 9.71 -2.39
N ASP A 46 -11.86 9.08 -3.41
CA ASP A 46 -11.94 9.49 -4.81
C ASP A 46 -12.42 8.27 -5.61
N LEU A 47 -13.48 8.49 -6.39
CA LEU A 47 -14.24 7.46 -7.10
C LEU A 47 -13.39 6.68 -8.12
N PHE A 48 -12.23 7.21 -8.52
CA PHE A 48 -11.40 6.64 -9.58
C PHE A 48 -10.30 5.67 -9.10
N TYR A 49 -10.13 5.46 -7.79
CA TYR A 49 -9.12 4.54 -7.25
C TYR A 49 -9.70 3.21 -6.77
N GLN A 50 -8.96 2.13 -7.02
CA GLN A 50 -9.20 0.87 -6.35
C GLN A 50 -8.45 0.85 -5.01
N LYS A 51 -9.16 1.13 -3.92
CA LYS A 51 -8.55 1.14 -2.59
C LYS A 51 -8.30 -0.28 -2.05
N LYS A 52 -7.12 -0.48 -1.46
CA LYS A 52 -6.76 -1.67 -0.69
C LYS A 52 -6.31 -1.23 0.70
N LYS A 53 -7.09 -1.58 1.72
CA LYS A 53 -6.69 -1.36 3.11
C LYS A 53 -5.58 -2.35 3.49
N ILE A 54 -4.49 -1.85 4.02
CA ILE A 54 -3.37 -2.62 4.53
C ILE A 54 -3.53 -2.73 6.05
N ILE A 55 -3.50 -3.96 6.54
CA ILE A 55 -3.51 -4.25 7.98
C ILE A 55 -2.05 -4.37 8.43
N THR A 56 -1.68 -3.55 9.39
CA THR A 56 -0.34 -3.53 10.00
C THR A 56 0.02 -4.91 10.54
N ASP A 57 1.22 -5.35 10.22
CA ASP A 57 1.74 -6.67 10.56
C ASP A 57 3.22 -6.55 10.90
N GLN A 58 3.56 -6.89 12.14
CA GLN A 58 4.89 -6.71 12.69
C GLN A 58 5.94 -7.55 11.94
N GLU A 59 5.62 -8.81 11.61
CA GLU A 59 6.56 -9.70 10.90
C GLU A 59 6.86 -9.18 9.49
N LYS A 60 5.84 -8.69 8.78
CA LYS A 60 6.00 -8.07 7.46
C LYS A 60 6.74 -6.74 7.54
N SER A 61 6.50 -5.95 8.58
CA SER A 61 7.19 -4.67 8.81
C SER A 61 8.69 -4.90 9.03
N ASP A 62 9.04 -5.91 9.82
CA ASP A 62 10.43 -6.21 10.19
C ASP A 62 11.23 -6.83 9.04
N PHE A 63 10.58 -7.23 7.95
CA PHE A 63 11.23 -7.80 6.77
C PHE A 63 12.39 -6.92 6.25
N PHE A 64 12.22 -5.60 6.24
CA PHE A 64 13.25 -4.67 5.75
C PHE A 64 14.28 -4.28 6.81
N CYS A 65 14.00 -4.53 8.09
CA CYS A 65 14.87 -4.12 9.20
C CYS A 65 15.90 -5.20 9.56
N ARG A 66 15.75 -6.43 9.06
CA ARG A 66 16.75 -7.48 9.24
C ARG A 66 17.91 -7.22 8.28
N THR A 67 18.95 -6.59 8.82
CA THR A 67 20.29 -6.58 8.24
C THR A 67 21.13 -7.59 9.01
N ASP A 68 21.46 -8.68 8.34
CA ASP A 68 22.50 -9.64 8.70
C ASP A 68 23.91 -9.06 8.49
#